data_AF-A0A926VKG6-F1
#
_entry.id   AF-A0A926VKG6-F1
#
_cell.length_a   1.000
_cell.length_b   1.000
_cell.length_c   1.000
_cell.angle_alpha   90.00
_cell.angle_beta   90.00
_cell.angle_gamma   90.00
#
_symmetry.space_group_name_H-M   'P 1'
#
loop_
_entity.id
_entity.type
_entity.pdbx_description
1 polymer ?
#
loop_
_entity_poly.entity_id
_entity_poly.type
_entity_poly.pdbx_seq_one_letter_code
_entity_poly.pdbx_strand_id
1 'polypeptide(L)'
;MIANSNVKNLVKILIGAAWIDGKIQPEEREYLHRVAKEKGVADDPEIKPLLYEFRSVEPKECYRWVEEYLGDRPTSQQCQDLIEAISALIYSDGEVANEEAKLLTMLQQLDPGNESPQPIQSRVLGEIQKLYRRWVDRYN
;
A
#
# COMPACT_ATOMS: atom_id res chain seq x y z
N MET A 1 2.49 -9.00 -21.17
CA MET A 1 2.47 -9.62 -19.83
C MET A 1 2.65 -8.54 -18.74
N ILE A 2 1.73 -7.58 -18.63
CA ILE A 2 1.86 -6.40 -17.73
C ILE A 2 0.88 -6.48 -16.55
N ALA A 3 -0.26 -7.17 -16.72
CA ALA A 3 -1.30 -7.29 -15.70
C ALA A 3 -0.84 -8.02 -14.41
N ASN A 4 -0.01 -9.06 -14.53
CA ASN A 4 0.43 -9.83 -13.36
C ASN A 4 1.39 -9.06 -12.44
N SER A 5 2.24 -8.18 -12.98
CA SER A 5 3.20 -7.42 -12.16
C SER A 5 2.51 -6.37 -11.31
N ASN A 6 1.49 -5.69 -11.86
CA ASN A 6 0.70 -4.72 -11.10
C ASN A 6 -0.09 -5.40 -9.97
N VAL A 7 -0.67 -6.57 -10.24
CA VAL A 7 -1.43 -7.32 -9.22
C VAL A 7 -0.52 -7.79 -8.07
N LYS A 8 0.70 -8.25 -8.38
CA LYS A 8 1.66 -8.60 -7.33
C LYS A 8 2.05 -7.40 -6.49
N ASN A 9 2.39 -6.28 -7.12
CA ASN A 9 2.79 -5.08 -6.40
C ASN A 9 1.64 -4.55 -5.54
N LEU A 10 0.40 -4.60 -6.02
CA LEU A 10 -0.78 -4.27 -5.23
C LEU A 10 -0.87 -5.12 -3.96
N VAL A 11 -0.75 -6.45 -4.08
CA VAL A 11 -0.81 -7.35 -2.91
C VAL A 11 0.38 -7.13 -1.97
N LYS A 12 1.59 -6.88 -2.51
CA LYS A 12 2.76 -6.51 -1.69
C LYS A 12 2.50 -5.23 -0.89
N ILE A 13 1.92 -4.21 -1.51
CA ILE A 13 1.56 -2.95 -0.83
C ILE A 13 0.54 -3.20 0.27
N LEU A 14 -0.50 -4.01 0.02
CA LEU A 14 -1.50 -4.33 1.05
C LEU A 14 -0.88 -5.05 2.25
N ILE A 15 -0.01 -6.05 2.01
CA ILE A 15 0.70 -6.74 3.09
C ILE A 15 1.62 -5.76 3.82
N GLY A 16 2.29 -4.87 3.09
CA GLY A 16 3.13 -3.83 3.68
C GLY A 16 2.36 -2.83 4.53
N ALA A 17 1.14 -2.47 4.11
CA ALA A 17 0.24 -1.58 4.84
C ALA A 17 -0.19 -2.19 6.18
N ALA A 18 -0.62 -3.46 6.17
CA ALA A 18 -0.95 -4.20 7.40
C ALA A 18 0.25 -4.38 8.35
N TRP A 19 1.48 -4.35 7.81
CA TRP A 19 2.71 -4.39 8.62
C TRP A 19 3.12 -3.02 9.19
N ILE A 20 2.52 -1.91 8.78
CA ILE A 20 2.90 -0.56 9.25
C ILE A 20 2.77 -0.45 10.78
N ASP A 21 1.74 -1.09 11.35
CA ASP A 21 1.50 -1.12 12.80
C ASP A 21 2.41 -2.13 13.54
N GLY A 22 3.30 -2.82 12.82
CA GLY A 22 4.29 -3.75 13.36
C GLY A 22 3.74 -5.14 13.68
N LYS A 23 2.44 -5.36 13.51
CA LYS A 23 1.78 -6.66 13.65
C LYS A 23 0.53 -6.70 12.79
N ILE A 24 0.40 -7.74 11.97
CA ILE A 24 -0.82 -8.01 11.21
C ILE A 24 -1.87 -8.62 12.14
N GLN A 25 -3.08 -8.08 12.09
CA GLN A 25 -4.24 -8.58 12.81
C GLN A 25 -4.83 -9.83 12.12
N PRO A 26 -5.44 -10.77 12.87
CA PRO A 26 -6.06 -11.96 12.30
C PRO A 26 -7.02 -11.68 11.13
N GLU A 27 -7.79 -10.61 11.25
CA GLU A 27 -8.79 -10.13 10.30
C GLU A 27 -8.14 -9.65 8.99
N GLU A 28 -7.11 -8.81 9.12
CA GLU A 28 -6.29 -8.36 7.99
C GLU A 28 -5.61 -9.55 7.29
N ARG A 29 -5.08 -10.51 8.06
CA ARG A 29 -4.48 -11.73 7.51
C ARG A 29 -5.50 -12.49 6.66
N GLU A 30 -6.70 -12.73 7.17
CA GLU A 30 -7.75 -13.42 6.42
C GLU A 30 -8.12 -12.66 5.14
N TYR A 31 -8.23 -11.33 5.22
CA TYR A 31 -8.48 -10.48 4.06
C TYR A 31 -7.35 -10.56 3.03
N LEU A 32 -6.09 -10.42 3.44
CA LEU A 32 -4.91 -10.52 2.58
C LEU A 32 -4.85 -11.88 1.88
N HIS A 33 -5.15 -12.97 2.60
CA HIS A 33 -5.22 -14.31 2.02
C HIS A 33 -6.34 -14.43 0.99
N ARG A 34 -7.51 -13.85 1.28
CA ARG A 34 -8.64 -13.81 0.34
C ARG A 34 -8.26 -13.06 -0.94
N VAL A 35 -7.73 -11.85 -0.80
CA VAL A 35 -7.31 -11.01 -1.93
C VAL A 35 -6.22 -11.71 -2.75
N ALA A 36 -5.18 -12.25 -2.11
CA ALA A 36 -4.11 -12.96 -2.82
C ALA A 36 -4.64 -14.17 -3.60
N LYS A 37 -5.63 -14.88 -3.07
CA LYS A 37 -6.28 -16.02 -3.73
C LYS A 37 -7.18 -15.59 -4.89
N GLU A 38 -8.02 -14.58 -4.69
CA GLU A 38 -8.87 -13.99 -5.74
C GLU A 38 -8.06 -13.44 -6.91
N LYS A 39 -6.90 -12.84 -6.61
CA LYS A 39 -5.97 -12.28 -7.58
C LYS A 39 -5.01 -13.32 -8.19
N GLY A 40 -5.04 -14.58 -7.72
CA GLY A 40 -4.22 -15.66 -8.25
C GLY A 40 -2.72 -15.57 -7.95
N VAL A 41 -2.33 -14.83 -6.89
CA VAL A 41 -0.93 -14.62 -6.49
C VAL A 41 -0.57 -15.22 -5.12
N ALA A 42 -1.50 -15.95 -4.49
CA ALA A 42 -1.27 -16.57 -3.18
C ALA A 42 -0.10 -17.58 -3.15
N ASP A 43 0.14 -18.27 -4.27
CA ASP A 43 1.24 -19.22 -4.43
C ASP A 43 2.51 -18.59 -5.02
N ASP A 44 2.51 -17.28 -5.26
CA ASP A 44 3.68 -16.59 -5.79
C ASP A 44 4.82 -16.61 -4.76
N PRO A 45 6.05 -17.01 -5.14
CA PRO A 45 7.17 -17.15 -4.20
C PRO A 45 7.58 -15.84 -3.52
N GLU A 46 7.23 -14.67 -4.08
CA GLU A 46 7.47 -13.38 -3.45
C GLU A 46 6.35 -12.99 -2.46
N ILE A 47 5.10 -13.40 -2.73
CA ILE A 47 3.93 -13.05 -1.92
C ILE A 47 3.78 -14.01 -0.75
N LYS A 48 3.91 -15.31 -0.99
CA LYS A 48 3.74 -16.38 -0.01
C LYS A 48 4.51 -16.14 1.31
N PRO A 49 5.81 -15.81 1.32
CA PRO A 49 6.53 -15.56 2.58
C PRO A 49 6.01 -14.34 3.35
N LEU A 50 5.50 -13.32 2.65
CA LEU A 50 4.93 -12.12 3.26
C LEU A 50 3.54 -12.40 3.83
N LEU A 51 2.73 -13.14 3.07
CA LEU A 51 1.35 -13.49 3.38
C LEU A 51 1.23 -14.37 4.63
N TYR A 52 2.15 -15.32 4.79
CA TYR A 52 2.22 -16.20 5.96
C TYR A 52 3.11 -15.64 7.08
N GLU A 53 3.49 -14.35 7.01
CA GLU A 53 4.30 -13.66 8.03
C GLU A 53 5.66 -14.33 8.31
N PHE A 54 6.17 -15.15 7.39
CA PHE A 54 7.52 -15.71 7.48
C PHE A 54 8.60 -14.62 7.36
N ARG A 55 8.21 -13.45 6.84
CA ARG A 55 9.03 -12.24 6.74
C ARG A 55 8.18 -11.03 7.08
N SER A 56 8.64 -10.22 8.01
CA SER A 56 8.07 -8.90 8.29
C SER A 56 8.38 -7.95 7.13
N VAL A 57 7.40 -7.14 6.73
CA VAL A 57 7.62 -6.07 5.76
C VAL A 57 8.07 -4.83 6.51
N GLU A 58 9.21 -4.28 6.15
CA GLU A 58 9.60 -2.97 6.66
C GLU A 58 8.82 -1.88 5.90
N PRO A 59 8.42 -0.77 6.55
CA PRO A 59 7.69 0.31 5.88
C PRO A 59 8.41 0.87 4.65
N LYS A 60 9.76 0.92 4.68
CA LYS A 60 10.61 1.27 3.52
C LYS A 60 10.33 0.41 2.29
N GLU A 61 10.11 -0.90 2.47
CA GLU A 61 9.75 -1.80 1.38
C GLU A 61 8.35 -1.52 0.86
N CYS A 62 7.39 -1.29 1.77
CA CYS A 62 6.02 -0.91 1.40
C CYS A 62 6.01 0.33 0.51
N TYR A 63 6.70 1.41 0.92
CA TYR A 63 6.77 2.65 0.14
C TYR A 63 7.45 2.46 -1.22
N ARG A 64 8.53 1.67 -1.27
CA ARG A 64 9.18 1.33 -2.56
C ARG A 64 8.22 0.62 -3.49
N TRP A 65 7.39 -0.30 -2.99
CA TRP A 65 6.40 -0.99 -3.82
C TRP A 65 5.29 -0.04 -4.31
N VAL A 66 4.89 0.94 -3.49
CA VAL A 66 3.98 2.02 -3.92
C VAL A 66 4.60 2.82 -5.06
N GLU A 67 5.87 3.21 -4.94
CA GLU A 67 6.60 3.91 -6.02
C GLU A 67 6.72 3.04 -7.28
N GLU A 68 7.02 1.75 -7.16
CA GLU A 68 7.09 0.82 -8.29
C GLU A 68 5.73 0.61 -8.96
N TYR A 69 4.63 0.61 -8.19
CA TYR A 69 3.27 0.44 -8.70
C TYR A 69 2.76 1.68 -9.42
N LEU A 70 3.02 2.87 -8.86
CA LEU A 70 2.63 4.16 -9.42
C LEU A 70 3.56 4.60 -10.58
N GLY A 71 4.82 4.18 -10.52
CA GLY A 71 5.87 4.60 -11.46
C GLY A 71 6.12 6.10 -11.46
N ASP A 72 6.88 6.58 -12.45
CA ASP A 72 7.19 8.01 -12.62
C ASP A 72 5.96 8.87 -13.00
N ARG A 73 4.89 8.23 -13.49
CA ARG A 73 3.65 8.89 -13.94
C ARG A 73 2.43 8.12 -13.45
N PRO A 74 2.03 8.31 -12.18
CA PRO A 74 0.79 7.74 -11.67
C PRO A 74 -0.40 8.21 -12.48
N THR A 75 -1.22 7.27 -12.94
CA THR A 75 -2.54 7.58 -13.49
C THR A 75 -3.57 7.66 -12.38
N SER A 76 -4.61 8.49 -12.52
CA SER A 76 -5.72 8.54 -11.55
C SER A 76 -6.32 7.16 -11.29
N GLN A 77 -6.43 6.32 -12.31
CA GLN A 77 -6.94 4.96 -12.15
C GLN A 77 -6.05 4.13 -11.20
N GLN A 78 -4.73 4.17 -11.35
CA GLN A 78 -3.83 3.44 -10.45
C GLN A 78 -3.87 3.98 -9.01
N CYS A 79 -3.96 5.30 -8.84
CA CYS A 79 -4.14 5.88 -7.51
C CYS A 79 -5.46 5.42 -6.89
N GLN A 80 -6.56 5.47 -7.64
CA GLN A 80 -7.88 5.05 -7.18
C GLN A 80 -7.94 3.55 -6.86
N ASP A 81 -7.38 2.70 -7.71
CA ASP A 81 -7.29 1.26 -7.47
C ASP A 81 -6.52 0.97 -6.17
N LEU A 82 -5.44 1.73 -5.90
CA LEU A 82 -4.65 1.59 -4.68
C LEU A 82 -5.39 2.10 -3.45
N ILE A 83 -6.07 3.25 -3.56
CA ILE A 83 -6.91 3.83 -2.51
C ILE A 83 -8.04 2.87 -2.16
N GLU A 84 -8.72 2.31 -3.16
CA GLU A 84 -9.83 1.38 -2.96
C GLU A 84 -9.35 0.09 -2.29
N ALA A 85 -8.22 -0.47 -2.73
CA ALA A 85 -7.67 -1.68 -2.15
C ALA A 85 -7.26 -1.48 -0.68
N ILE A 86 -6.63 -0.35 -0.35
CA ILE A 86 -6.25 0.00 1.02
C ILE A 86 -7.50 0.34 1.85
N SER A 87 -8.47 1.06 1.28
CA SER A 87 -9.76 1.29 1.95
C SER A 87 -10.41 -0.04 2.33
N ALA A 88 -10.47 -0.99 1.40
CA ALA A 88 -11.08 -2.28 1.62
C ALA A 88 -10.33 -3.12 2.67
N LEU A 89 -9.00 -2.96 2.79
CA LEU A 89 -8.21 -3.53 3.88
C LEU A 89 -8.60 -2.89 5.23
N ILE A 90 -8.58 -1.56 5.33
CA ILE A 90 -8.91 -0.80 6.55
C ILE A 90 -10.35 -1.09 7.02
N TYR A 91 -11.30 -1.09 6.10
CA TYR A 91 -12.71 -1.35 6.41
C TYR A 91 -13.00 -2.85 6.61
N SER A 92 -12.08 -3.75 6.29
CA SER A 92 -12.24 -5.17 6.59
C SER A 92 -12.10 -5.48 8.08
N ASP A 93 -11.42 -4.61 8.84
CA ASP A 93 -11.15 -4.79 10.27
C ASP A 93 -12.22 -4.17 11.18
N GLY A 94 -13.15 -3.38 10.64
CA GLY A 94 -14.23 -2.74 11.41
C GLY A 94 -13.77 -1.65 12.40
N GLU A 95 -12.50 -1.66 12.82
CA GLU A 95 -11.78 -0.60 13.52
C GLU A 95 -10.78 0.05 12.56
N VAL A 96 -10.96 1.34 12.29
CA VAL A 96 -10.00 2.09 11.46
C VAL A 96 -8.75 2.34 12.29
N ALA A 97 -7.64 1.67 12.00
CA ALA A 97 -6.37 1.98 12.64
C ALA A 97 -5.90 3.38 12.21
N ASN A 98 -5.45 4.18 13.19
CA ASN A 98 -5.09 5.59 12.97
C ASN A 98 -3.95 5.79 11.95
N GLU A 99 -3.11 4.77 11.71
CA GLU A 99 -1.98 4.86 10.78
C GLU A 99 -2.38 4.52 9.34
N GLU A 100 -3.26 3.56 9.13
CA GLU A 100 -3.77 3.23 7.79
C GLU A 100 -4.62 4.37 7.22
N ALA A 101 -5.41 5.05 8.07
CA ALA A 101 -6.15 6.25 7.69
C ALA A 101 -5.23 7.38 7.18
N LYS A 102 -3.99 7.46 7.68
CA LYS A 102 -2.99 8.42 7.17
C LYS A 102 -2.46 8.00 5.81
N LEU A 103 -2.22 6.70 5.59
CA LEU A 103 -1.85 6.18 4.27
C LEU A 103 -2.96 6.44 3.24
N LEU A 104 -4.21 6.25 3.64
CA LEU A 104 -5.37 6.56 2.80
C LEU A 104 -5.45 8.05 2.45
N THR A 105 -5.38 8.92 3.46
CA THR A 105 -5.42 10.39 3.27
C THR A 105 -4.29 10.85 2.37
N MET A 106 -3.10 10.26 2.53
CA MET A 106 -1.96 10.53 1.68
C MET A 106 -2.27 10.17 0.23
N LEU A 107 -2.70 8.94 -0.05
CA LEU A 107 -2.99 8.50 -1.43
C LEU A 107 -4.07 9.35 -2.10
N GLN A 108 -5.09 9.80 -1.36
CA GLN A 108 -6.10 10.75 -1.87
C GLN A 108 -5.50 12.10 -2.30
N GLN A 109 -4.42 12.56 -1.66
CA GLN A 109 -3.68 13.75 -2.07
C GLN A 109 -2.77 13.49 -3.29
N LEU A 110 -2.48 12.21 -3.60
CA LEU A 110 -1.67 11.81 -4.76
C LEU A 110 -2.50 11.63 -6.04
N ASP A 111 -3.84 11.51 -5.94
CA ASP A 111 -4.70 11.35 -7.11
C ASP A 111 -4.74 12.66 -7.95
N PRO A 112 -4.23 12.66 -9.20
CA PRO A 112 -4.26 13.82 -10.08
C PRO A 112 -5.67 14.22 -10.54
N GLY A 113 -6.69 13.38 -10.27
CA GLY A 113 -8.10 13.64 -10.56
C GLY A 113 -8.85 14.34 -9.43
N ASN A 114 -8.23 14.48 -8.25
CA ASN A 114 -8.74 15.32 -7.18
C ASN A 114 -8.41 16.78 -7.52
N GLU A 115 -9.40 17.66 -7.68
CA GLU A 115 -9.34 19.03 -8.23
C GLU A 115 -8.44 20.04 -7.47
N SER A 116 -7.17 19.73 -7.22
CA SER A 116 -6.19 20.64 -6.64
C SER A 116 -5.18 21.07 -7.72
N PRO A 117 -5.14 22.35 -8.12
CA PRO A 117 -4.36 22.82 -9.26
C PRO A 117 -2.89 23.04 -8.88
N GLN A 118 -2.09 21.98 -8.76
CA GLN A 118 -0.63 22.09 -8.60
C GLN A 118 0.09 20.85 -9.19
N PRO A 119 1.34 20.98 -9.68
CA PRO A 119 2.04 19.91 -10.39
C PRO A 119 2.29 18.69 -9.49
N ILE A 120 1.59 17.59 -9.81
CA ILE A 120 1.48 16.36 -9.01
C ILE A 120 2.82 15.61 -8.87
N GLN A 121 3.72 15.70 -9.86
CA GLN A 121 4.92 14.85 -9.96
C GLN A 121 5.92 15.04 -8.79
N SER A 122 6.19 16.28 -8.38
CA SER A 122 7.20 16.56 -7.33
C SER A 122 6.63 16.52 -5.92
N ARG A 123 5.31 16.67 -5.78
CA ARG A 123 4.63 16.57 -4.48
C ARG A 123 4.46 15.13 -4.06
N VAL A 124 4.14 14.21 -4.97
CA VAL A 124 3.87 12.82 -4.61
C VAL A 124 5.10 12.17 -3.96
N LEU A 125 6.23 12.19 -4.66
CA LEU A 125 7.50 11.69 -4.13
C LEU A 125 7.95 12.49 -2.90
N GLY A 126 7.72 13.81 -2.88
CA GLY A 126 8.06 14.66 -1.74
C GLY A 126 7.24 14.35 -0.48
N GLU A 127 5.95 14.03 -0.60
CA GLU A 127 5.08 13.67 0.52
C GLU A 127 5.37 12.24 1.00
N ILE A 128 5.63 11.29 0.07
CA ILE A 128 6.16 9.94 0.40
C ILE A 128 7.47 10.07 1.18
N GLN A 129 8.40 10.89 0.69
CA GLN A 129 9.70 11.09 1.31
C GLN A 129 9.63 11.83 2.66
N LYS A 130 8.69 12.78 2.84
CA LYS A 130 8.47 13.48 4.11
C LYS A 130 7.89 12.56 5.18
N LEU A 131 6.94 11.70 4.81
CA LEU A 131 6.37 10.71 5.73
C LEU A 131 7.39 9.65 6.11
N TYR A 132 8.16 9.16 5.13
CA TYR A 132 9.31 8.28 5.39
C TYR A 132 10.26 8.91 6.41
N ARG A 133 10.64 10.18 6.21
CA ARG A 133 11.55 10.88 7.12
C ARG A 133 10.94 11.02 8.52
N ARG A 134 9.66 11.42 8.63
CA ARG A 134 8.95 11.50 9.92
C ARG A 134 8.81 10.17 10.64
N TRP A 135 8.67 9.07 9.91
CA TRP A 135 8.54 7.74 10.49
C TRP A 135 9.89 7.21 10.98
N VAL A 136 10.94 7.36 10.16
CA VAL A 136 12.32 7.04 10.57
C VAL A 136 12.75 7.87 11.78
N ASP A 137 12.41 9.16 11.82
CA ASP A 137 12.70 10.05 12.96
C ASP A 137 11.94 9.66 14.24
N ARG A 138 10.83 8.90 14.14
CA ARG A 138 10.05 8.44 15.32
C ARG A 138 10.57 7.12 15.89
N TYR A 139 11.33 6.34 15.11
CA TYR A 139 11.90 5.04 15.50
C TYR A 139 13.42 5.07 15.72
N ASN A 140 14.03 6.27 15.80
CA ASN A 140 15.43 6.49 16.16
C ASN A 140 15.53 7.33 17.44
#